data_AF-A0A3F2RQK1-F1
#
_entry.id   AF-A0A3F2RQK1-F1
#
_cell.length_a   1.000
_cell.length_b   1.000
_cell.length_c   1.000
_cell.angle_alpha   90.00
_cell.angle_beta   90.00
_cell.angle_gamma   90.00
#
_symmetry.space_group_name_H-M   'P 1'
#
loop_
_entity.id
_entity.type
_entity.pdbx_description
1 polymer ?
#
loop_
_entity_poly.entity_id
_entity_poly.type
_entity_poly.pdbx_seq_one_letter_code
_entity_poly.pdbx_strand_id
1 'polypeptide(L)'
;MVDEGRLLPVLVEIVTNHVEGEQGEVVADCCRFLQRLISHKELDIQSKLTEAGCLELMTKGLEAQPNARRLYIEICRLVALLCFDTIATPHADNQTDIANTALYELICARLEQDGISEEEAAAGCSAISALIYENDSNGVTAIHKYGILVKFSTLLRIFPVSLRVAHCIFQALFQLITREPSLSDDVVDTGMLQLAVELLDSSALMQEYRGPASFTVHWHIVKFLEINIRHNETNRVPLTRLGASRLVKLVYNNQEVASQPGLLLMCEHAVANIEGT
;
A
#
# COMPACT_ATOMS: atom_id res chain seq x y z
N MET A 1 37.08 10.12 -12.64
CA MET A 1 37.26 8.72 -13.07
C MET A 1 36.28 7.87 -12.29
N VAL A 2 35.03 7.85 -12.74
CA VAL A 2 34.06 6.82 -12.36
C VAL A 2 33.74 6.19 -13.70
N ASP A 3 34.37 5.05 -13.99
CA ASP A 3 33.95 4.26 -15.14
C ASP A 3 32.49 3.87 -14.91
N GLU A 4 31.67 4.06 -15.94
CA GLU A 4 30.22 3.80 -15.95
C GLU A 4 29.94 2.41 -15.37
N GLY A 5 29.34 2.36 -14.18
CA GLY A 5 28.97 1.12 -13.48
C GLY A 5 29.66 0.85 -12.13
N ARG A 6 30.73 1.55 -11.74
CA ARG A 6 31.44 1.27 -10.47
C ARG A 6 30.96 2.05 -9.24
N LEU A 7 30.14 3.08 -9.41
CA LEU A 7 29.74 3.93 -8.29
C LEU A 7 28.80 3.22 -7.31
N LEU A 8 27.83 2.44 -7.82
CA LEU A 8 26.83 1.78 -6.99
C LEU A 8 27.44 0.71 -6.07
N PRO A 9 28.29 -0.23 -6.56
CA PRO A 9 28.94 -1.19 -5.68
C PRO A 9 29.81 -0.51 -4.61
N VAL A 10 30.54 0.55 -4.97
CA VAL A 10 31.37 1.30 -4.01
C VAL A 10 30.51 2.01 -2.96
N LEU A 11 29.37 2.59 -3.37
CA LEU A 11 28.43 3.21 -2.43
C LEU A 11 27.88 2.16 -1.46
N VAL A 12 27.46 0.99 -1.96
CA VAL A 12 26.95 -0.10 -1.12
C VAL A 12 28.02 -0.60 -0.15
N GLU A 13 29.26 -0.78 -0.60
CA GLU A 13 30.38 -1.17 0.25
C GLU A 13 30.62 -0.16 1.39
N ILE A 14 30.66 1.14 1.06
CA ILE A 14 30.84 2.20 2.07
C ILE A 14 29.70 2.16 3.09
N VAL A 15 28.45 2.12 2.64
CA VAL A 15 27.29 2.17 3.55
C VAL A 15 27.18 0.88 4.37
N THR A 16 27.60 -0.27 3.84
CA THR A 16 27.60 -1.54 4.58
C THR A 16 28.44 -1.43 5.85
N ASN A 17 29.62 -0.80 5.79
CA ASN A 17 30.45 -0.57 6.97
C ASN A 17 29.76 0.31 8.05
N HIS A 18 28.82 1.17 7.65
CA HIS A 18 28.03 2.00 8.56
C HIS A 18 26.83 1.26 9.17
N VAL A 19 26.32 0.22 8.50
CA VAL A 19 25.27 -0.65 9.06
C VAL A 19 25.79 -1.39 10.29
N GLU A 20 27.02 -1.91 10.22
CA GLU A 20 27.68 -2.62 11.32
C GLU A 20 27.93 -1.73 12.54
N GLY A 21 28.01 -0.41 12.33
CA GLY A 21 28.10 0.59 13.40
C GLY A 21 26.76 1.08 13.95
N GLU A 22 25.65 0.44 13.62
CA GLU A 22 24.28 0.86 13.98
C GLU A 22 23.99 2.32 13.56
N GLN A 23 24.41 2.71 12.35
CA GLN A 23 24.17 4.06 11.82
C GLN A 23 23.07 4.05 10.75
N GLY A 24 21.84 3.66 11.11
CA GLY A 24 20.73 3.57 10.16
C GLY A 24 20.35 4.89 9.49
N GLU A 25 20.74 6.04 10.06
CA GLU A 25 20.61 7.34 9.39
C GLU A 25 21.41 7.41 8.08
N VAL A 26 22.59 6.79 8.01
CA VAL A 26 23.41 6.74 6.78
C VAL A 26 22.73 5.89 5.72
N VAL A 27 22.12 4.77 6.13
CA VAL A 27 21.33 3.91 5.23
C VAL A 27 20.09 4.66 4.73
N ALA A 28 19.42 5.42 5.59
CA ALA A 28 18.28 6.25 5.21
C ALA A 28 18.67 7.33 4.20
N ASP A 29 19.80 8.01 4.41
CA ASP A 29 20.35 8.99 3.48
C ASP A 29 20.73 8.36 2.14
N CYS A 30 21.32 7.15 2.17
CA CYS A 30 21.60 6.36 0.97
C CYS A 30 20.31 6.04 0.21
N CYS A 31 19.28 5.51 0.89
CA CYS A 31 17.99 5.21 0.27
C CYS A 31 17.39 6.45 -0.39
N ARG A 32 17.40 7.59 0.30
CA ARG A 32 16.91 8.86 -0.23
C ARG A 32 17.68 9.34 -1.45
N PHE A 33 19.00 9.16 -1.47
CA PHE A 33 19.82 9.45 -2.64
C PHE A 33 19.45 8.56 -3.83
N LEU A 34 19.28 7.25 -3.60
CA LEU A 34 18.89 6.29 -4.64
C LEU A 34 17.49 6.59 -5.22
N GLN A 35 16.52 6.97 -4.37
CA GLN A 35 15.19 7.42 -4.83
C GLN A 35 15.29 8.59 -5.82
N ARG A 36 16.17 9.57 -5.54
CA ARG A 36 16.41 10.71 -6.44
C ARG A 36 17.07 10.26 -7.74
N LEU A 37 18.01 9.31 -7.67
CA LEU A 37 18.69 8.77 -8.84
C LEU A 37 17.69 8.11 -9.80
N ILE A 38 16.78 7.28 -9.29
CA ILE A 38 15.69 6.66 -10.07
C ILE A 38 14.82 7.74 -10.75
N SER A 39 14.49 8.80 -10.02
CA SER A 39 13.62 9.88 -10.51
C SER A 39 14.20 10.69 -11.68
N HIS A 40 15.53 10.65 -11.89
CA HIS A 40 16.23 11.46 -12.91
C HIS A 40 16.51 10.74 -14.24
N LYS A 41 16.05 9.48 -14.40
CA LYS A 41 16.03 8.63 -15.62
C LYS A 41 17.37 8.10 -16.16
N GLU A 42 17.51 6.78 -16.04
CA GLU A 42 17.86 5.82 -17.10
C GLU A 42 16.91 4.62 -16.93
N LEU A 43 16.33 4.09 -18.02
CA LEU A 43 15.75 2.74 -17.98
C LEU A 43 16.90 1.80 -17.58
N ASP A 44 16.67 0.90 -16.60
CA ASP A 44 17.64 -0.07 -16.04
C ASP A 44 18.37 0.35 -14.75
N ILE A 45 18.20 1.58 -14.23
CA ILE A 45 18.84 1.93 -12.95
C ILE A 45 18.27 1.09 -11.78
N GLN A 46 16.98 0.76 -11.81
CA GLN A 46 16.36 -0.05 -10.76
C GLN A 46 17.00 -1.45 -10.66
N SER A 47 17.24 -2.12 -11.81
CA SER A 47 17.92 -3.43 -11.85
C SER A 47 19.37 -3.32 -11.37
N LYS A 48 20.11 -2.29 -11.82
CA LYS A 48 21.49 -2.06 -11.36
C LYS A 48 21.59 -1.84 -9.84
N LEU A 49 20.56 -1.27 -9.22
CA LEU A 49 20.51 -1.09 -7.78
C LEU A 49 20.33 -2.41 -7.04
N THR A 50 19.45 -3.29 -7.53
CA THR A 50 19.26 -4.63 -6.93
C THR A 50 20.52 -5.47 -7.11
N GLU A 51 21.12 -5.48 -8.31
CA GLU A 51 22.38 -6.17 -8.63
C GLU A 51 23.58 -5.68 -7.79
N ALA A 52 23.62 -4.38 -7.46
CA ALA A 52 24.69 -3.81 -6.65
C ALA A 52 24.61 -4.17 -5.16
N GLY A 53 23.56 -4.89 -4.72
CA GLY A 53 23.39 -5.31 -3.32
C GLY A 53 22.60 -4.33 -2.45
N CYS A 54 21.87 -3.37 -3.05
CA CYS A 54 21.09 -2.40 -2.27
C CYS A 54 19.99 -3.07 -1.41
N LEU A 55 19.42 -4.19 -1.87
CA LEU A 55 18.39 -4.91 -1.10
C LEU A 55 18.95 -5.51 0.18
N GLU A 56 20.15 -6.10 0.12
CA GLU A 56 20.85 -6.64 1.28
C GLU A 56 21.19 -5.53 2.29
N LEU A 57 21.67 -4.39 1.79
CA LEU A 57 21.96 -3.22 2.60
C LEU A 57 20.72 -2.73 3.37
N MET A 58 19.59 -2.59 2.68
CA MET A 58 18.31 -2.20 3.30
C MET A 58 17.86 -3.22 4.34
N THR A 59 18.00 -4.52 4.03
CA THR A 59 17.63 -5.62 4.92
C THR A 59 18.41 -5.54 6.22
N LYS A 60 19.75 -5.54 6.14
CA LYS A 60 20.63 -5.44 7.31
C LYS A 60 20.39 -4.18 8.13
N GLY A 61 20.09 -3.06 7.46
CA GLY A 61 19.74 -1.82 8.14
C GLY A 61 18.48 -1.94 9.02
N LEU A 62 17.41 -2.55 8.50
CA LEU A 62 16.17 -2.76 9.26
C LEU A 62 16.32 -3.83 10.34
N GLU A 63 17.11 -4.88 10.09
CA GLU A 63 17.41 -5.90 11.09
C GLU A 63 18.17 -5.32 12.28
N ALA A 64 19.18 -4.48 12.00
CA ALA A 64 19.96 -3.81 13.05
C ALA A 64 19.12 -2.75 13.80
N GLN A 65 18.21 -2.06 13.10
CA GLN A 65 17.45 -0.94 13.65
C GLN A 65 15.95 -0.99 13.31
N PRO A 66 15.20 -1.98 13.83
CA PRO A 66 13.80 -2.21 13.45
C PRO A 66 12.86 -1.07 13.86
N ASN A 67 13.29 -0.23 14.83
CA ASN A 67 12.52 0.90 15.34
C ASN A 67 12.96 2.25 14.76
N ALA A 68 13.95 2.29 13.86
CA ALA A 68 14.42 3.52 13.24
C ALA A 68 13.40 4.03 12.21
N ARG A 69 12.49 4.91 12.65
CA ARG A 69 11.36 5.42 11.84
C ARG A 69 11.80 5.97 10.48
N ARG A 70 12.83 6.82 10.46
CA ARG A 70 13.31 7.45 9.23
C ARG A 70 13.85 6.41 8.25
N LEU A 71 14.65 5.47 8.74
CA LEU A 71 15.17 4.36 7.96
C LEU A 71 14.04 3.54 7.33
N TYR A 72 13.06 3.14 8.13
CA TYR A 72 11.88 2.41 7.67
C TYR A 72 11.13 3.15 6.55
N ILE A 73 10.85 4.43 6.76
CA ILE A 73 10.12 5.25 5.78
C ILE A 73 10.89 5.34 4.45
N GLU A 74 12.20 5.62 4.50
CA GLU A 74 13.01 5.77 3.28
C GLU A 74 13.21 4.44 2.53
N ILE A 75 13.30 3.31 3.26
CA ILE A 75 13.32 1.98 2.65
C ILE A 75 11.99 1.66 1.98
N CYS A 76 10.86 1.90 2.66
CA CYS A 76 9.54 1.65 2.08
C CYS A 76 9.31 2.48 0.80
N ARG A 77 9.74 3.75 0.81
CA ARG A 77 9.70 4.62 -0.38
C ARG A 77 10.55 4.10 -1.52
N LEU A 78 11.77 3.63 -1.22
CA LEU A 78 12.64 3.06 -2.24
C LEU A 78 12.10 1.73 -2.79
N VAL A 79 11.61 0.84 -1.94
CA VAL A 79 10.92 -0.40 -2.34
C VAL A 79 9.77 -0.08 -3.29
N ALA A 80 8.91 0.88 -2.94
CA ALA A 80 7.79 1.28 -3.79
C ALA A 80 8.24 1.78 -5.18
N LEU A 81 9.41 2.41 -5.29
CA LEU A 81 9.97 2.83 -6.59
C LEU A 81 10.61 1.68 -7.36
N LEU A 82 11.31 0.78 -6.69
CA LEU A 82 12.00 -0.35 -7.32
C LEU A 82 11.02 -1.35 -7.96
N CYS A 83 9.79 -1.43 -7.46
CA CYS A 83 8.74 -2.30 -8.00
C CYS A 83 8.16 -1.83 -9.34
N PHE A 84 8.60 -0.70 -9.91
CA PHE A 84 8.09 -0.19 -11.18
C PHE A 84 9.20 0.26 -12.14
N ASP A 85 9.04 -0.10 -13.41
CA ASP A 85 9.90 0.39 -14.51
C ASP A 85 9.55 1.84 -14.87
N THR A 86 8.26 2.09 -15.00
CA THR A 86 7.68 3.40 -15.29
C THR A 86 6.34 3.55 -14.56
N ILE A 87 5.63 4.65 -14.78
CA ILE A 87 4.31 4.86 -14.16
C ILE A 87 3.38 3.71 -14.57
N ALA A 88 2.95 2.93 -13.56
CA ALA A 88 2.03 1.80 -13.69
C ALA A 88 2.55 0.60 -14.52
N THR A 89 3.86 0.50 -14.76
CA THR A 89 4.47 -0.73 -15.33
C THR A 89 5.28 -1.44 -14.25
N PRO A 90 4.86 -2.64 -13.78
CA PRO A 90 5.57 -3.35 -12.73
C PRO A 90 6.94 -3.83 -13.21
N HIS A 91 7.94 -3.76 -12.32
CA HIS A 91 9.24 -4.40 -12.50
C HIS A 91 9.21 -5.75 -11.77
N ALA A 92 8.81 -6.80 -12.49
CA ALA A 92 8.50 -8.10 -11.91
C ALA A 92 9.72 -8.79 -11.27
N ASP A 93 10.91 -8.62 -11.85
CA ASP A 93 12.15 -9.19 -11.31
C ASP A 93 12.49 -8.53 -9.99
N ASN A 94 12.43 -7.19 -9.89
CA ASN A 94 12.67 -6.50 -8.64
C ASN A 94 11.63 -6.83 -7.56
N GLN A 95 10.34 -6.96 -7.92
CA GLN A 95 9.32 -7.41 -6.98
C GLN A 95 9.64 -8.80 -6.41
N THR A 96 10.17 -9.69 -7.26
CA THR A 96 10.58 -11.05 -6.89
C THR A 96 11.84 -11.02 -6.03
N ASP A 97 12.85 -10.25 -6.40
CA ASP A 97 14.09 -10.10 -5.66
C ASP A 97 13.85 -9.52 -4.26
N ILE A 98 13.02 -8.49 -4.15
CA ILE A 98 12.62 -7.92 -2.85
C ILE A 98 11.89 -8.97 -2.00
N ALA A 99 10.97 -9.74 -2.59
CA ALA A 99 10.25 -10.80 -1.89
C ALA A 99 11.16 -11.98 -1.46
N ASN A 100 12.26 -12.21 -2.18
CA ASN A 100 13.28 -13.22 -1.83
C ASN A 100 14.23 -12.74 -0.72
N THR A 101 14.26 -11.43 -0.42
CA THR A 101 14.92 -10.90 0.78
C THR A 101 14.00 -10.91 2.00
N ALA A 102 14.52 -10.56 3.18
CA ALA A 102 13.69 -10.36 4.37
C ALA A 102 12.94 -9.01 4.37
N LEU A 103 13.10 -8.13 3.36
CA LEU A 103 12.46 -6.81 3.34
C LEU A 103 10.94 -6.88 3.43
N TYR A 104 10.28 -7.77 2.69
CA TYR A 104 8.82 -7.88 2.75
C TYR A 104 8.35 -8.28 4.15
N GLU A 105 9.06 -9.23 4.78
CA GLU A 105 8.77 -9.67 6.14
C GLU A 105 9.00 -8.54 7.16
N LEU A 106 10.12 -7.82 7.08
CA LEU A 106 10.45 -6.69 7.96
C LEU A 106 9.45 -5.54 7.80
N ILE A 107 9.00 -5.25 6.57
CA ILE A 107 7.97 -4.24 6.30
C ILE A 107 6.67 -4.62 6.99
N CYS A 108 6.21 -5.86 6.80
CA CYS A 108 5.02 -6.39 7.43
C CYS A 108 5.11 -6.46 8.96
N ALA A 109 6.28 -6.78 9.51
CA ALA A 109 6.51 -6.84 10.95
C ALA A 109 6.42 -5.45 11.60
N ARG A 110 6.99 -4.41 10.96
CA ARG A 110 6.90 -3.04 11.50
C ARG A 110 5.46 -2.54 11.60
N LEU A 111 4.59 -2.93 10.68
CA LEU A 111 3.16 -2.54 10.68
C LEU A 111 2.38 -3.07 11.91
N GLU A 112 2.90 -4.07 12.62
CA GLU A 112 2.29 -4.63 13.83
C GLU A 112 2.89 -4.07 15.12
N GLN A 113 3.97 -3.30 15.03
CA GLN A 113 4.66 -2.81 16.22
C GLN A 113 3.91 -1.63 16.84
N ASP A 114 3.91 -1.61 18.17
CA ASP A 114 3.37 -0.50 18.94
C ASP A 114 4.11 0.81 18.62
N GLY A 115 3.37 1.92 18.64
CA GLY A 115 3.95 3.25 18.42
C GLY A 115 4.35 3.56 16.97
N ILE A 116 3.81 2.80 16.01
CA ILE A 116 3.86 3.14 14.58
C ILE A 116 3.22 4.51 14.35
N SER A 117 3.89 5.36 13.57
CA SER A 117 3.33 6.66 13.14
C SER A 117 2.50 6.52 11.87
N GLU A 118 1.62 7.49 11.62
CA GLU A 118 0.86 7.57 10.36
C GLU A 118 1.79 7.59 9.13
N GLU A 119 2.96 8.24 9.28
CA GLU A 119 3.91 8.32 8.18
C GLU A 119 4.49 6.94 7.83
N GLU A 120 4.89 6.19 8.85
CA GLU A 120 5.37 4.81 8.70
C GLU A 120 4.27 3.91 8.13
N ALA A 121 3.06 3.95 8.70
CA ALA A 121 1.95 3.12 8.25
C ALA A 121 1.66 3.30 6.75
N ALA A 122 1.56 4.55 6.28
CA ALA A 122 1.30 4.77 4.87
C ALA A 122 2.50 4.42 3.96
N ALA A 123 3.75 4.62 4.43
CA ALA A 123 4.92 4.22 3.67
C ALA A 123 4.96 2.69 3.50
N GLY A 124 4.74 1.95 4.60
CA GLY A 124 4.67 0.48 4.59
C GLY A 124 3.53 -0.05 3.72
N CYS A 125 2.32 0.49 3.86
CA CYS A 125 1.18 0.11 3.01
C CYS A 125 1.45 0.40 1.52
N SER A 126 2.11 1.52 1.20
CA SER A 126 2.49 1.85 -0.18
C SER A 126 3.52 0.86 -0.74
N ALA A 127 4.52 0.47 0.05
CA ALA A 127 5.52 -0.53 -0.35
C ALA A 127 4.87 -1.90 -0.58
N ILE A 128 3.95 -2.32 0.30
CA ILE A 128 3.20 -3.57 0.14
C ILE A 128 2.31 -3.52 -1.10
N SER A 129 1.59 -2.42 -1.34
CA SER A 129 0.79 -2.27 -2.56
C SER A 129 1.65 -2.34 -3.83
N ALA A 130 2.86 -1.79 -3.81
CA ALA A 130 3.79 -1.89 -4.93
C ALA A 130 4.31 -3.32 -5.14
N LEU A 131 4.59 -4.06 -4.06
CA LEU A 131 5.07 -5.45 -4.12
C LEU A 131 4.05 -6.42 -4.68
N ILE A 132 2.75 -6.19 -4.41
CA ILE A 132 1.66 -7.07 -4.86
C ILE A 132 1.05 -6.64 -6.19
N TYR A 133 1.37 -5.44 -6.70
CA TYR A 133 0.78 -4.94 -7.94
C TYR A 133 1.12 -5.85 -9.12
N GLU A 134 0.10 -6.48 -9.69
CA GLU A 134 0.21 -7.47 -10.78
C GLU A 134 1.15 -8.65 -10.49
N ASN A 135 1.43 -8.93 -9.21
CA ASN A 135 2.30 -10.02 -8.77
C ASN A 135 1.53 -11.02 -7.90
N ASP A 136 0.97 -12.05 -8.53
CA ASP A 136 0.09 -13.03 -7.88
C ASP A 136 0.80 -13.77 -6.73
N SER A 137 2.06 -14.15 -6.90
CA SER A 137 2.85 -14.84 -5.87
C SER A 137 3.03 -13.98 -4.60
N ASN A 138 3.37 -12.69 -4.79
CA ASN A 138 3.49 -11.75 -3.69
C ASN A 138 2.14 -11.46 -3.03
N GLY A 139 1.05 -11.44 -3.81
CA GLY A 139 -0.32 -11.29 -3.30
C GLY A 139 -0.74 -12.45 -2.40
N VAL A 140 -0.57 -13.69 -2.87
CA VAL A 140 -0.81 -14.93 -2.11
C VAL A 140 0.02 -14.94 -0.82
N THR A 141 1.29 -14.53 -0.91
CA THR A 141 2.18 -14.40 0.26
C THR A 141 1.66 -13.34 1.24
N ALA A 142 1.19 -12.19 0.76
CA ALA A 142 0.58 -11.14 1.59
C ALA A 142 -0.59 -11.69 2.41
N ILE A 143 -1.49 -12.41 1.74
CA ILE A 143 -2.72 -12.93 2.34
C ILE A 143 -2.39 -14.03 3.35
N HIS A 144 -1.70 -15.10 2.91
CA HIS A 144 -1.61 -16.32 3.69
C HIS A 144 -0.41 -16.38 4.63
N LYS A 145 0.75 -15.82 4.24
CA LYS A 145 1.94 -15.81 5.10
C LYS A 145 1.91 -14.63 6.05
N TYR A 146 1.59 -13.45 5.54
CA TYR A 146 1.66 -12.22 6.33
C TYR A 146 0.31 -11.75 6.90
N GLY A 147 -0.82 -12.41 6.62
CA GLY A 147 -2.10 -12.06 7.24
C GLY A 147 -2.52 -10.62 7.00
N ILE A 148 -2.31 -10.10 5.78
CA ILE A 148 -2.38 -8.66 5.48
C ILE A 148 -3.73 -8.01 5.84
N LEU A 149 -4.84 -8.75 5.76
CA LEU A 149 -6.17 -8.24 6.14
C LEU A 149 -6.22 -7.81 7.61
N VAL A 150 -5.65 -8.63 8.51
CA VAL A 150 -5.64 -8.31 9.95
C VAL A 150 -4.80 -7.08 10.21
N LYS A 151 -3.62 -6.97 9.57
CA LYS A 151 -2.74 -5.80 9.68
C LYS A 151 -3.45 -4.54 9.18
N PHE A 152 -4.06 -4.58 8.00
CA PHE A 152 -4.79 -3.44 7.44
C PHE A 152 -5.98 -3.04 8.31
N SER A 153 -6.76 -4.00 8.82
CA SER A 153 -7.88 -3.71 9.72
C SER A 153 -7.40 -3.02 11.00
N THR A 154 -6.23 -3.42 11.52
CA THR A 154 -5.62 -2.83 12.71
C THR A 154 -5.17 -1.40 12.46
N LEU A 155 -4.48 -1.15 11.33
CA LEU A 155 -4.05 0.18 10.94
C LEU A 155 -5.23 1.14 10.72
N LEU A 156 -6.33 0.69 10.12
CA LEU A 156 -7.54 1.51 9.97
C LEU A 156 -8.17 1.88 11.32
N ARG A 157 -8.09 0.99 12.33
CA ARG A 157 -8.55 1.29 13.70
C ARG A 157 -7.61 2.27 14.42
N ILE A 158 -6.31 2.17 14.19
CA ILE A 158 -5.31 3.10 14.76
C ILE A 158 -5.41 4.49 14.11
N PHE A 159 -5.67 4.55 12.79
CA PHE A 159 -5.70 5.77 12.00
C PHE A 159 -7.06 6.01 11.30
N PRO A 160 -8.18 6.11 12.04
CA PRO A 160 -9.53 6.12 11.47
C PRO A 160 -9.87 7.38 10.65
N VAL A 161 -9.03 8.42 10.72
CA VAL A 161 -9.21 9.68 9.98
C VAL A 161 -8.09 9.94 8.96
N SER A 162 -7.13 9.01 8.82
CA SER A 162 -6.03 9.18 7.85
C SER A 162 -6.48 8.76 6.46
N LEU A 163 -6.76 9.75 5.61
CA LEU A 163 -7.00 9.54 4.18
C LEU A 163 -5.82 8.86 3.50
N ARG A 164 -4.59 9.13 3.96
CA ARG A 164 -3.36 8.59 3.37
C ARG A 164 -3.25 7.09 3.62
N VAL A 165 -3.46 6.66 4.87
CA VAL A 165 -3.42 5.23 5.23
C VAL A 165 -4.60 4.50 4.58
N ALA A 166 -5.81 5.07 4.64
CA ALA A 166 -6.99 4.49 4.00
C ALA A 166 -6.77 4.30 2.48
N HIS A 167 -6.25 5.32 1.78
CA HIS A 167 -5.94 5.23 0.36
C HIS A 167 -5.04 4.03 0.05
N CYS A 168 -3.89 3.93 0.72
CA CYS A 168 -2.91 2.87 0.46
C CYS A 168 -3.51 1.48 0.75
N ILE A 169 -4.28 1.34 1.83
CA ILE A 169 -4.92 0.08 2.20
C ILE A 169 -5.97 -0.34 1.17
N PHE A 170 -6.91 0.53 0.81
CA PHE A 170 -7.98 0.16 -0.13
C PHE A 170 -7.46 -0.03 -1.56
N GLN A 171 -6.37 0.65 -1.94
CA GLN A 171 -5.66 0.37 -3.19
C GLN A 171 -5.06 -1.05 -3.19
N ALA A 172 -4.36 -1.44 -2.12
CA ALA A 172 -3.82 -2.79 -1.99
C ALA A 172 -4.93 -3.86 -1.98
N LEU A 173 -6.02 -3.62 -1.24
CA LEU A 173 -7.15 -4.54 -1.18
C LEU A 173 -7.84 -4.70 -2.53
N PHE A 174 -7.97 -3.62 -3.30
CA PHE A 174 -8.51 -3.70 -4.65
C PHE A 174 -7.65 -4.63 -5.53
N GLN A 175 -6.32 -4.51 -5.45
CA GLN A 175 -5.40 -5.38 -6.19
C GLN A 175 -5.55 -6.84 -5.78
N LEU A 176 -5.59 -7.11 -4.48
CA LEU A 176 -5.69 -8.46 -3.94
C LEU A 176 -7.02 -9.14 -4.27
N ILE A 177 -8.16 -8.49 -4.00
CA ILE A 177 -9.48 -9.12 -4.24
C ILE A 177 -9.73 -9.36 -5.74
N THR A 178 -9.21 -8.49 -6.61
CA THR A 178 -9.31 -8.69 -8.06
C THR A 178 -8.61 -9.97 -8.51
N ARG A 179 -7.56 -10.42 -7.80
CA ARG A 179 -6.75 -11.59 -8.13
C ARG A 179 -7.13 -12.84 -7.34
N GLU A 180 -7.53 -12.67 -6.08
CA GLU A 180 -7.93 -13.73 -5.15
C GLU A 180 -9.36 -13.48 -4.65
N PRO A 181 -10.40 -13.85 -5.43
CA PRO A 181 -11.80 -13.64 -5.06
C PRO A 181 -12.22 -14.28 -3.74
N SER A 182 -11.55 -15.35 -3.32
CA SER A 182 -11.75 -16.03 -2.02
C SER A 182 -11.49 -15.09 -0.83
N LEU A 183 -10.69 -14.03 -1.02
CA LEU A 183 -10.46 -13.03 0.00
C LEU A 183 -11.75 -12.31 0.42
N SER A 184 -12.78 -12.32 -0.43
CA SER A 184 -14.12 -11.77 -0.15
C SER A 184 -14.84 -12.52 0.98
N ASP A 185 -14.47 -13.77 1.26
CA ASP A 185 -14.99 -14.50 2.42
C ASP A 185 -14.32 -14.00 3.72
N ASP A 186 -13.01 -13.78 3.69
CA ASP A 186 -12.19 -13.41 4.86
C ASP A 186 -12.39 -11.94 5.32
N VAL A 187 -12.86 -11.04 4.44
CA VAL A 187 -13.08 -9.63 4.80
C VAL A 187 -14.19 -9.43 5.83
N VAL A 188 -15.13 -10.38 5.94
CA VAL A 188 -16.21 -10.34 6.92
C VAL A 188 -15.64 -10.60 8.31
N ASP A 189 -14.86 -11.67 8.45
CA ASP A 189 -14.31 -12.13 9.73
C ASP A 189 -13.31 -11.13 10.32
N THR A 190 -12.61 -10.39 9.47
CA THR A 190 -11.66 -9.34 9.90
C THR A 190 -12.32 -8.00 10.23
N GLY A 191 -13.64 -7.87 9.98
CA GLY A 191 -14.39 -6.64 10.17
C GLY A 191 -14.08 -5.55 9.14
N MET A 192 -13.43 -5.89 8.03
CA MET A 192 -13.01 -4.93 7.00
C MET A 192 -14.18 -4.25 6.31
N LEU A 193 -15.30 -4.96 6.10
CA LEU A 193 -16.52 -4.35 5.55
C LEU A 193 -17.10 -3.29 6.49
N GLN A 194 -17.09 -3.54 7.81
CA GLN A 194 -17.54 -2.55 8.80
C GLN A 194 -16.65 -1.31 8.78
N LEU A 195 -15.32 -1.49 8.80
CA LEU A 195 -14.36 -0.39 8.75
C LEU A 195 -14.52 0.46 7.47
N ALA A 196 -14.73 -0.19 6.32
CA ALA A 196 -14.98 0.51 5.06
C ALA A 196 -16.24 1.40 5.13
N VAL A 197 -17.31 0.90 5.75
CA VAL A 197 -18.57 1.65 5.91
C VAL A 197 -18.41 2.78 6.94
N GLU A 198 -17.77 2.54 8.07
CA GLU A 198 -17.48 3.57 9.09
C GLU A 198 -16.63 4.71 8.53
N LEU A 199 -15.68 4.40 7.65
CA LEU A 199 -14.90 5.43 6.95
C LEU A 199 -15.79 6.29 6.04
N LEU A 200 -16.74 5.71 5.29
CA LEU A 200 -17.67 6.51 4.49
C LEU A 200 -18.58 7.43 5.33
N ASP A 201 -18.85 7.07 6.59
CA ASP A 201 -19.58 7.91 7.54
C ASP A 201 -18.68 8.96 8.22
N SER A 202 -17.35 8.84 8.06
CA SER A 202 -16.40 9.75 8.70
C SER A 202 -16.54 11.17 8.16
N SER A 203 -16.75 12.11 9.07
CA SER A 203 -16.71 13.54 8.78
C SER A 203 -15.40 13.98 8.11
N ALA A 204 -14.27 13.31 8.37
CA ALA A 204 -13.00 13.60 7.72
C ALA A 204 -13.01 13.30 6.20
N LEU A 205 -13.83 12.34 5.77
CA LEU A 205 -14.07 12.01 4.37
C LEU A 205 -15.18 12.92 3.78
N MET A 206 -16.24 13.18 4.56
CA MET A 206 -17.48 13.81 4.07
C MET A 206 -17.55 15.34 4.20
N GLN A 207 -16.96 15.96 5.24
CA GLN A 207 -17.13 17.39 5.54
C GLN A 207 -16.11 18.30 4.85
N GLU A 208 -14.98 17.74 4.42
CA GLU A 208 -13.97 18.46 3.67
C GLU A 208 -13.58 17.59 2.48
N TYR A 209 -14.29 17.74 1.37
CA TYR A 209 -13.84 17.16 0.11
C TYR A 209 -12.56 17.92 -0.31
N ARG A 210 -11.41 17.45 0.18
CA ARG A 210 -10.10 18.12 0.04
C ARG A 210 -9.46 17.85 -1.33
N GLY A 211 -10.24 17.99 -2.41
CA GLY A 211 -9.76 17.80 -3.77
C GLY A 211 -9.43 16.33 -4.14
N PRO A 212 -8.51 16.09 -5.08
CA PRO A 212 -8.31 14.78 -5.73
C PRO A 212 -8.02 13.61 -4.79
N ALA A 213 -7.34 13.84 -3.67
CA ALA A 213 -7.01 12.78 -2.72
C ALA A 213 -8.25 12.18 -2.04
N SER A 214 -9.22 13.03 -1.67
CA SER A 214 -10.48 12.56 -1.08
C SER A 214 -11.28 11.75 -2.10
N PHE A 215 -11.34 12.20 -3.36
CA PHE A 215 -11.96 11.46 -4.46
C PHE A 215 -11.36 10.06 -4.61
N THR A 216 -10.03 9.96 -4.64
CA THR A 216 -9.36 8.67 -4.84
C THR A 216 -9.67 7.70 -3.70
N VAL A 217 -9.73 8.17 -2.45
CA VAL A 217 -10.10 7.32 -1.31
C VAL A 217 -11.54 6.82 -1.42
N HIS A 218 -12.50 7.72 -1.68
CA HIS A 218 -13.91 7.33 -1.85
C HIS A 218 -14.06 6.31 -2.98
N TRP A 219 -13.37 6.53 -4.10
CA TRP A 219 -13.40 5.60 -5.22
C TRP A 219 -12.92 4.21 -4.82
N HIS A 220 -11.77 4.11 -4.13
CA HIS A 220 -11.25 2.80 -3.71
C HIS A 220 -12.14 2.12 -2.67
N ILE A 221 -12.72 2.87 -1.72
CA ILE A 221 -13.65 2.30 -0.73
C ILE A 221 -14.92 1.79 -1.42
N VAL A 222 -15.57 2.61 -2.25
CA VAL A 222 -16.80 2.21 -2.95
C VAL A 222 -16.52 1.04 -3.90
N LYS A 223 -15.37 1.06 -4.59
CA LYS A 223 -14.94 -0.05 -5.45
C LYS A 223 -14.73 -1.34 -4.64
N PHE A 224 -14.12 -1.24 -3.47
CA PHE A 224 -13.96 -2.38 -2.56
C PHE A 224 -15.31 -2.94 -2.12
N LEU A 225 -16.28 -2.10 -1.73
CA LEU A 225 -17.62 -2.57 -1.36
C LEU A 225 -18.31 -3.28 -2.53
N GLU A 226 -18.23 -2.70 -3.72
CA GLU A 226 -18.83 -3.24 -4.94
C GLU A 226 -18.23 -4.61 -5.31
N ILE A 227 -16.90 -4.73 -5.30
CA ILE A 227 -16.21 -5.95 -5.71
C ILE A 227 -16.45 -7.11 -4.74
N ASN A 228 -16.60 -6.82 -3.44
CA ASN A 228 -16.91 -7.83 -2.43
C ASN A 228 -18.29 -8.45 -2.64
N ILE A 229 -19.30 -7.67 -3.05
CA ILE A 229 -20.63 -8.23 -3.40
C ILE A 229 -20.56 -9.00 -4.70
N ARG A 230 -19.83 -8.47 -5.69
CA ARG A 230 -19.68 -9.13 -7.01
C ARG A 230 -19.07 -10.52 -6.89
N HIS A 231 -18.05 -10.68 -6.04
CA HIS A 231 -17.40 -11.97 -5.82
C HIS A 231 -18.13 -12.85 -4.80
N ASN A 232 -18.84 -12.23 -3.85
CA ASN A 232 -19.56 -12.95 -2.82
C ASN A 232 -20.89 -12.27 -2.50
N GLU A 233 -21.98 -12.76 -3.09
CA GLU A 233 -23.32 -12.19 -2.90
C GLU A 233 -23.78 -12.23 -1.43
N THR A 234 -23.22 -13.13 -0.61
CA THR A 234 -23.55 -13.23 0.81
C THR A 234 -23.17 -11.96 1.58
N ASN A 235 -22.19 -11.19 1.09
CA ASN A 235 -21.78 -9.89 1.64
C ASN A 235 -22.85 -8.80 1.51
N ARG A 236 -23.87 -9.00 0.66
CA ARG A 236 -24.99 -8.05 0.53
C ARG A 236 -25.71 -7.84 1.85
N VAL A 237 -25.99 -8.91 2.61
CA VAL A 237 -26.76 -8.82 3.86
C VAL A 237 -26.00 -8.04 4.95
N PRO A 238 -24.72 -8.34 5.26
CA PRO A 238 -23.91 -7.52 6.15
C PRO A 238 -23.87 -6.04 5.74
N LEU A 239 -23.63 -5.73 4.47
CA LEU A 239 -23.52 -4.35 3.98
C LEU A 239 -24.84 -3.58 4.08
N THR A 240 -25.97 -4.23 3.81
CA THR A 240 -27.30 -3.65 4.02
C THR A 240 -27.55 -3.35 5.49
N ARG A 241 -27.16 -4.24 6.41
CA ARG A 241 -27.29 -4.03 7.86
C ARG A 241 -26.43 -2.88 8.37
N LEU A 242 -25.24 -2.71 7.78
CA LEU A 242 -24.33 -1.60 8.09
C LEU A 242 -24.81 -0.26 7.49
N GLY A 243 -25.86 -0.26 6.67
CA GLY A 243 -26.38 0.95 6.03
C GLY A 243 -25.48 1.47 4.89
N ALA A 244 -24.67 0.60 4.28
CA ALA A 244 -23.70 0.97 3.25
C ALA A 244 -24.34 1.72 2.07
N SER A 245 -25.52 1.27 1.58
CA SER A 245 -26.23 1.96 0.49
C SER A 245 -26.50 3.43 0.80
N ARG A 246 -26.97 3.74 2.01
CA ARG A 246 -27.24 5.11 2.43
C ARG A 246 -25.97 5.97 2.36
N LEU A 247 -24.85 5.44 2.84
CA LEU A 247 -23.58 6.16 2.87
C LEU A 247 -22.99 6.35 1.47
N VAL A 248 -23.06 5.33 0.60
CA VAL A 248 -22.68 5.47 -0.81
C VAL A 248 -23.56 6.51 -1.52
N LYS A 249 -24.86 6.56 -1.21
CA LYS A 249 -25.75 7.62 -1.72
C LYS A 249 -25.37 9.01 -1.23
N LEU A 250 -24.80 9.16 -0.03
CA LEU A 250 -24.30 10.46 0.43
C LEU A 250 -23.07 10.89 -0.39
N VAL A 251 -22.17 9.97 -0.71
CA VAL A 251 -21.03 10.22 -1.61
C VAL A 251 -21.54 10.60 -3.00
N TYR A 252 -22.48 9.83 -3.55
CA TYR A 252 -23.11 10.07 -4.85
C TYR A 252 -23.73 11.47 -4.96
N ASN A 253 -24.45 11.91 -3.92
CA ASN A 253 -25.15 13.19 -3.90
C ASN A 253 -24.25 14.40 -3.58
N ASN A 254 -22.96 14.18 -3.37
CA ASN A 254 -22.02 15.28 -3.18
C ASN A 254 -21.83 16.04 -4.51
N GLN A 255 -21.99 17.37 -4.47
CA GLN A 255 -21.90 18.22 -5.67
C GLN A 255 -20.54 18.14 -6.37
N GLU A 256 -19.46 17.92 -5.62
CA GLU A 256 -18.12 17.75 -6.20
C GLU A 256 -17.99 16.40 -6.92
N VAL A 257 -18.64 15.35 -6.40
CA VAL A 257 -18.67 14.01 -7.01
C VAL A 257 -19.48 14.01 -8.32
N ALA A 258 -20.53 14.84 -8.42
CA ALA A 258 -21.30 14.99 -9.65
C ALA A 258 -20.44 15.45 -10.85
N SER A 259 -19.30 16.09 -10.59
CA SER A 259 -18.32 16.48 -11.62
C SER A 259 -17.33 15.38 -12.02
N GLN A 260 -17.40 14.19 -11.39
CA GLN A 260 -16.47 13.08 -11.53
C GLN A 260 -17.18 11.80 -12.02
N PRO A 261 -17.30 11.59 -13.35
CA PRO A 261 -18.12 10.51 -13.92
C PRO A 261 -17.73 9.10 -13.45
N GLY A 262 -16.44 8.86 -13.20
CA GLY A 262 -15.95 7.55 -12.78
C GLY A 262 -16.38 7.14 -11.37
N LEU A 263 -16.42 8.07 -10.41
CA LEU A 263 -16.92 7.79 -9.07
C LEU A 263 -18.44 7.73 -9.04
N LEU A 264 -19.11 8.60 -9.80
CA LEU A 264 -20.56 8.59 -9.93
C LEU A 264 -21.07 7.21 -10.37
N LEU A 265 -20.53 6.68 -11.48
CA LEU A 265 -20.87 5.35 -12.00
C LEU A 265 -20.54 4.23 -11.00
N MET A 266 -19.42 4.37 -10.27
CA MET A 266 -19.04 3.39 -9.25
C MET A 266 -20.04 3.37 -8.09
N CYS A 267 -20.52 4.54 -7.65
CA CYS A 267 -21.55 4.65 -6.63
C CYS A 267 -22.87 4.05 -7.10
N GLU A 268 -23.28 4.28 -8.35
CA GLU A 268 -24.50 3.69 -8.93
C GLU A 268 -24.44 2.16 -8.93
N HIS A 269 -23.33 1.59 -9.41
CA HIS A 269 -23.12 0.14 -9.40
C HIS A 269 -23.09 -0.44 -7.98
N ALA A 270 -22.41 0.22 -7.05
CA ALA A 270 -22.33 -0.23 -5.67
C ALA A 270 -23.73 -0.22 -5.01
N VAL A 271 -24.52 0.85 -5.20
CA VAL A 271 -25.89 0.95 -4.68
C VAL A 271 -26.76 -0.15 -5.27
N ALA A 272 -26.75 -0.33 -6.59
CA ALA A 272 -27.52 -1.37 -7.28
C ALA A 272 -27.20 -2.78 -6.72
N ASN A 273 -25.91 -3.08 -6.53
CA ASN A 273 -25.47 -4.37 -5.99
C ASN A 273 -25.85 -4.57 -4.51
N ILE A 274 -25.80 -3.52 -3.68
CA ILE A 274 -26.20 -3.56 -2.27
C ILE A 274 -27.73 -3.73 -2.16
N GLU A 275 -28.50 -3.01 -2.97
CA GLU A 275 -29.97 -3.02 -2.93
C GLU A 275 -30.57 -4.22 -3.69
N GLY A 276 -29.80 -4.87 -4.56
CA GLY A 276 -30.24 -6.02 -5.35
C GLY A 276 -31.17 -5.64 -6.52
N THR A 277 -30.91 -4.49 -7.15
CA THR A 277 -31.70 -3.92 -8.26
C THR A 277 -30.88 -3.82 -9.53
#